data_AF-A0A9D6JX30-F1
#
_entry.id   AF-A0A9D6JX30-F1
#
_cell.length_a   1.000
_cell.length_b   1.000
_cell.length_c   1.000
_cell.angle_alpha   90.00
_cell.angle_beta   90.00
_cell.angle_gamma   90.00
#
_symmetry.space_group_name_H-M   'P 1'
#
loop_
_entity.id
_entity.type
_entity.pdbx_description
1 polymer ?
#
loop_
_entity_poly.entity_id
_entity_poly.type
_entity_poly.pdbx_seq_one_letter_code
_entity_poly.pdbx_strand_id
1 'polypeptide(L)'
;TKAGPSSIAEGLVCGLPLVLFDFVPGQEEGNVGYVLDSGAGFFAPTPHRAREAVEHLLSDPLLRQRMIAAARATARPEAALEAARRIVELLSALFEVSYAERKFSAASR
;
A
#
# COMPACT_ATOMS: atom_id res chain seq x y z
N THR A 1 -3.13 -2.17 -14.87
CA THR A 1 -4.26 -2.37 -13.92
C THR A 1 -4.91 -1.02 -13.62
N LYS A 2 -6.08 -0.99 -12.97
CA LYS A 2 -6.64 0.24 -12.39
C LYS A 2 -5.88 0.59 -11.09
N ALA A 3 -5.97 1.83 -10.61
CA ALA A 3 -5.36 2.29 -9.36
C ALA A 3 -6.05 1.76 -8.07
N GLY A 4 -6.58 0.54 -8.12
CA GLY A 4 -7.21 -0.11 -6.98
C GLY A 4 -6.17 -0.48 -5.91
N PRO A 5 -6.43 -0.20 -4.63
CA PRO A 5 -5.43 -0.36 -3.57
C PRO A 5 -4.95 -1.81 -3.42
N SER A 6 -5.85 -2.79 -3.52
CA SER A 6 -5.49 -4.22 -3.42
C SER A 6 -4.58 -4.67 -4.55
N SER A 7 -4.92 -4.33 -5.80
CA SER A 7 -4.10 -4.70 -6.97
C SER A 7 -2.72 -4.03 -6.95
N ILE A 8 -2.65 -2.79 -6.45
CA ILE A 8 -1.36 -2.12 -6.23
C ILE A 8 -0.54 -2.90 -5.18
N ALA A 9 -1.13 -3.19 -4.02
CA ALA A 9 -0.43 -3.90 -2.95
C ALA A 9 0.10 -5.28 -3.42
N GLU A 10 -0.72 -6.06 -4.12
CA GLU A 10 -0.33 -7.36 -4.69
C GLU A 10 0.80 -7.22 -5.71
N GLY A 11 0.69 -6.26 -6.63
CA GLY A 11 1.73 -6.04 -7.64
C GLY A 11 3.07 -5.61 -7.03
N LEU A 12 3.04 -4.76 -5.99
CA LEU A 12 4.24 -4.36 -5.26
C LEU A 12 4.88 -5.54 -4.53
N VAL A 13 4.08 -6.37 -3.84
CA VAL A 13 4.57 -7.59 -3.15
C VAL A 13 5.18 -8.58 -4.14
N CYS A 14 4.59 -8.74 -5.32
CA CYS A 14 5.15 -9.55 -6.40
C CYS A 14 6.39 -8.92 -7.05
N GLY A 15 6.76 -7.69 -6.68
CA GLY A 15 7.89 -6.95 -7.25
C GLY A 15 7.69 -6.58 -8.71
N LEU A 16 6.46 -6.22 -9.11
CA LEU A 16 6.12 -5.90 -10.48
C LEU A 16 6.07 -4.38 -10.71
N PRO A 17 6.69 -3.87 -11.79
CA PRO A 17 6.43 -2.51 -12.24
C PRO A 17 4.94 -2.34 -12.60
N LEU A 18 4.32 -1.27 -12.13
CA LEU A 18 2.90 -1.02 -12.30
C LEU A 18 2.62 -0.07 -13.48
N VAL A 19 1.66 -0.41 -14.33
CA VAL A 19 1.10 0.50 -15.32
C VAL A 19 -0.37 0.72 -14.98
N LEU A 20 -0.68 1.90 -14.47
CA LEU A 20 -2.02 2.30 -14.03
C LEU A 20 -2.74 3.03 -15.17
N PHE A 21 -3.90 2.53 -15.60
CA PHE A 21 -4.62 3.12 -16.74
C PHE A 21 -5.87 3.91 -16.36
N ASP A 22 -6.32 3.81 -15.11
CA ASP A 22 -7.55 4.46 -14.63
C ASP A 22 -7.55 4.53 -13.10
N PHE A 23 -8.44 5.34 -12.53
CA PHE A 23 -8.71 5.46 -11.10
C PHE A 23 -10.18 5.88 -10.88
N VAL A 24 -10.75 5.64 -9.69
CA VAL A 24 -12.05 6.20 -9.28
C VAL A 24 -11.85 7.60 -8.69
N PRO A 25 -12.46 8.65 -9.28
CA PRO A 25 -12.34 9.99 -8.72
C PRO A 25 -12.92 10.13 -7.31
N GLY A 26 -12.24 10.87 -6.44
CA GLY A 26 -12.51 11.04 -5.02
C GLY A 26 -12.09 9.87 -4.14
N GLN A 27 -11.52 8.81 -4.70
CA GLN A 27 -11.16 7.59 -3.95
C GLN A 27 -9.74 7.11 -4.23
N GLU A 28 -9.33 7.07 -5.50
CA GLU A 28 -8.10 6.38 -5.93
C GLU A 28 -7.03 7.32 -6.50
N GLU A 29 -7.25 8.64 -6.56
CA GLU A 29 -6.23 9.62 -7.02
C GLU A 29 -4.93 9.51 -6.22
N GLY A 30 -5.04 9.38 -4.90
CA GLY A 30 -3.89 9.25 -4.02
C GLY A 30 -3.06 7.99 -4.31
N ASN A 31 -3.71 6.93 -4.80
CA ASN A 31 -3.02 5.68 -5.13
C ASN A 31 -2.17 5.82 -6.40
N VAL A 32 -2.58 6.65 -7.35
CA VAL A 32 -1.76 6.98 -8.53
C VAL A 32 -0.50 7.70 -8.08
N GLY A 33 -0.63 8.74 -7.24
CA GLY A 33 0.51 9.45 -6.66
C GLY A 33 1.47 8.53 -5.92
N TYR A 34 0.93 7.67 -5.03
CA TYR A 34 1.72 6.69 -4.27
C TYR A 34 2.61 5.79 -5.16
N VAL A 35 2.09 5.31 -6.30
CA VAL A 35 2.85 4.47 -7.23
C VAL A 35 3.88 5.26 -8.03
N LEU A 36 3.57 6.50 -8.42
CA LEU A 36 4.51 7.36 -9.15
C LEU A 36 5.66 7.83 -8.25
N ASP A 37 5.35 8.29 -7.04
CA ASP A 37 6.31 8.84 -6.09
C ASP A 37 7.28 7.77 -5.56
N SER A 38 6.81 6.51 -5.45
CA SER A 38 7.68 5.38 -5.13
C SER A 38 8.61 4.98 -6.28
N GLY A 39 8.35 5.44 -7.50
CA GLY A 39 9.07 5.02 -8.71
C GLY A 39 8.76 3.60 -9.15
N ALA A 40 7.70 2.99 -8.61
CA ALA A 40 7.32 1.62 -8.91
C ALA A 40 6.43 1.49 -10.14
N GLY A 41 5.96 2.59 -10.74
CA GLY A 41 5.05 2.52 -11.87
C GLY A 41 4.90 3.78 -12.71
N PHE A 42 4.00 3.68 -13.69
CA PHE A 42 3.57 4.75 -14.60
C PHE A 42 2.06 4.95 -14.51
N PHE A 43 1.62 6.17 -14.82
CA PHE A 43 0.22 6.47 -15.11
C PHE A 43 0.03 6.66 -16.62
N ALA A 44 -0.82 5.84 -17.21
CA ALA A 44 -1.01 5.70 -18.64
C ALA A 44 -2.51 5.64 -18.98
N PRO A 45 -3.22 6.79 -18.97
CA PRO A 45 -4.69 6.86 -19.02
C PRO A 45 -5.31 6.53 -20.38
N THR A 46 -4.49 6.17 -21.37
CA THR A 46 -4.96 5.83 -22.72
C THR A 46 -4.30 4.54 -23.18
N PRO A 47 -4.96 3.75 -24.06
CA PRO A 47 -4.36 2.54 -24.62
C PRO A 47 -3.00 2.77 -25.27
N HIS A 48 -2.82 3.91 -25.95
CA HIS A 48 -1.54 4.29 -26.56
C HIS A 48 -0.43 4.45 -25.52
N ARG A 49 -0.70 5.20 -24.44
CA ARG A 49 0.27 5.40 -23.35
C ARG A 49 0.56 4.11 -22.61
N ALA A 50 -0.45 3.24 -22.44
CA ALA A 50 -0.26 1.95 -21.80
C ALA A 50 0.68 1.06 -22.63
N ARG A 51 0.48 1.05 -23.96
CA ARG A 51 1.40 0.37 -24.89
C ARG A 51 2.83 0.94 -24.76
N GLU A 52 3.00 2.25 -24.86
CA GLU A 52 4.32 2.89 -24.75
C GLU A 52 5.02 2.58 -23.43
N ALA A 53 4.28 2.61 -22.31
CA ALA A 53 4.83 2.27 -20.99
C ALA A 53 5.31 0.82 -20.92
N VAL A 54 4.54 -0.11 -21.47
CA VAL A 54 4.92 -1.54 -21.53
C VAL A 54 6.11 -1.75 -22.46
N GLU A 55 6.10 -1.14 -23.65
CA GLU A 55 7.22 -1.21 -24.60
C GLU A 55 8.52 -0.66 -23.98
N HIS A 56 8.44 0.46 -23.25
CA HIS A 56 9.58 1.03 -22.53
C HIS A 56 10.11 0.08 -21.45
N LEU A 57 9.22 -0.52 -20.64
CA LEU A 57 9.60 -1.51 -19.63
C LEU A 57 10.26 -2.76 -20.23
N LEU A 58 9.83 -3.20 -21.41
CA LEU A 58 10.37 -4.38 -22.07
C LEU A 58 11.73 -4.07 -22.73
N SER A 59 11.85 -2.90 -23.36
CA SER A 59 13.04 -2.47 -24.10
C SER A 59 14.19 -1.94 -23.24
N ASP A 60 13.92 -1.45 -22.02
CA ASP A 60 14.94 -0.99 -21.08
C ASP A 60 15.04 -1.91 -19.84
N PRO A 61 16.01 -2.85 -19.81
CA PRO A 61 16.25 -3.71 -18.66
C PRO A 61 16.65 -2.98 -17.38
N LEU A 62 17.38 -1.87 -17.49
CA LEU A 62 17.87 -1.12 -16.33
C LEU A 62 16.71 -0.39 -15.65
N LEU A 63 15.85 0.27 -16.43
CA LEU A 63 14.61 0.86 -15.93
C LEU A 63 13.76 -0.21 -15.24
N ARG A 64 13.52 -1.35 -15.91
CA ARG A 64 12.71 -2.44 -15.35
C ARG A 64 13.26 -2.94 -14.02
N GLN A 65 14.57 -3.16 -13.92
CA GLN A 65 15.21 -3.60 -12.67
C GLN A 65 15.07 -2.55 -11.56
N ARG A 66 15.23 -1.26 -11.87
CA ARG A 66 15.01 -0.18 -10.90
C ARG A 66 13.58 -0.15 -10.39
N MET A 67 12.59 -0.30 -11.26
CA MET A 67 11.18 -0.29 -10.87
C MET A 67 10.80 -1.55 -10.08
N ILE A 68 11.37 -2.72 -10.40
CA ILE A 68 11.22 -3.94 -9.58
C ILE A 68 11.79 -3.73 -8.18
N ALA A 69 12.97 -3.11 -8.07
CA ALA A 69 13.58 -2.81 -6.78
C ALA A 69 12.73 -1.82 -5.97
N ALA A 70 12.22 -0.76 -6.61
CA ALA A 70 11.29 0.19 -6.00
C ALA A 70 9.98 -0.48 -5.53
N ALA A 71 9.41 -1.36 -6.35
CA ALA A 71 8.21 -2.11 -6.00
C ALA A 71 8.42 -2.94 -4.73
N ARG A 72 9.52 -3.68 -4.66
CA ARG A 72 9.90 -4.48 -3.48
C ARG A 72 10.19 -3.64 -2.25
N ALA A 73 10.84 -2.49 -2.41
CA ALA A 73 11.13 -1.57 -1.30
C ALA A 73 9.85 -0.93 -0.73
N THR A 74 8.82 -0.79 -1.55
CA THR A 74 7.52 -0.20 -1.18
C THR A 74 6.55 -1.24 -0.61
N ALA A 75 6.75 -2.51 -0.94
CA ALA A 75 5.88 -3.60 -0.53
C ALA A 75 5.78 -3.75 1.00
N ARG A 76 4.56 -4.04 1.48
CA ARG A 76 4.29 -4.34 2.90
C ARG A 76 3.51 -5.66 3.04
N PRO A 77 4.17 -6.82 2.82
CA PRO A 77 3.49 -8.12 2.82
C PRO A 77 2.80 -8.45 4.15
N GLU A 78 3.34 -7.96 5.28
CA GLU A 78 2.80 -8.23 6.62
C GLU A 78 1.82 -7.15 7.12
N ALA A 79 1.45 -6.17 6.29
CA ALA A 79 0.67 -4.99 6.73
C ALA A 79 -0.63 -5.35 7.46
N ALA A 80 -1.37 -6.35 6.97
CA ALA A 80 -2.61 -6.80 7.60
C ALA A 80 -2.37 -7.38 9.00
N LEU A 81 -1.30 -8.17 9.15
CA LEU A 81 -0.93 -8.79 10.42
C LEU A 81 -0.38 -7.74 11.40
N GLU A 82 0.43 -6.79 10.92
CA GLU A 82 0.89 -5.63 11.70
C GLU A 82 -0.29 -4.80 12.21
N ALA A 83 -1.27 -4.50 11.35
CA ALA A 83 -2.47 -3.77 11.74
C ALA A 83 -3.27 -4.55 12.80
N ALA A 84 -3.48 -5.86 12.60
CA ALA A 84 -4.18 -6.70 13.57
C ALA A 84 -3.47 -6.72 14.93
N ARG A 85 -2.15 -6.90 14.96
CA ARG A 85 -1.34 -6.83 16.19
C ARG A 85 -1.52 -5.47 16.87
N ARG A 86 -1.44 -4.38 16.12
CA ARG A 86 -1.58 -3.03 16.67
C ARG A 86 -2.95 -2.78 17.28
N ILE A 87 -4.01 -3.28 16.64
CA ILE A 87 -5.37 -3.20 17.18
C ILE A 87 -5.47 -3.95 18.51
N VAL A 88 -4.92 -5.17 18.59
CA VAL A 88 -4.91 -5.95 19.83
C VAL A 88 -4.16 -5.23 20.95
N GLU A 89 -2.98 -4.66 20.67
CA GLU A 89 -2.22 -3.87 21.65
C GLU A 89 -3.01 -2.69 22.22
N LEU A 90 -3.69 -1.95 21.34
CA LEU A 90 -4.50 -0.80 21.75
C LEU A 90 -5.68 -1.24 22.65
N LEU A 91 -6.34 -2.33 22.30
CA LEU A 91 -7.43 -2.88 23.10
C LEU A 91 -6.93 -3.35 24.47
N SER A 92 -5.82 -4.08 24.52
CA SER A 92 -5.22 -4.53 25.79
C SER A 92 -4.90 -3.35 26.72
N ALA A 93 -4.29 -2.29 26.19
CA ALA A 93 -4.00 -1.08 26.96
C ALA A 93 -5.28 -0.41 27.51
N LEU A 94 -6.34 -0.33 26.71
CA LEU A 94 -7.63 0.22 27.15
C LEU A 94 -8.27 -0.63 28.26
N PHE A 95 -8.17 -1.95 28.18
CA PHE A 95 -8.72 -2.85 29.19
C PHE A 95 -7.95 -2.80 30.51
N GLU A 96 -6.63 -2.66 30.49
CA GLU A 96 -5.81 -2.49 31.69
C GLU A 96 -6.14 -1.19 32.44
N VAL A 97 -6.25 -0.06 31.72
CA VAL A 97 -6.66 1.22 32.30
C VAL A 97 -8.06 1.12 32.92
N SER A 98 -9.02 0.59 32.15
CA SER A 98 -10.41 0.43 32.61
C SER A 98 -10.54 -0.49 33.83
N TYR A 99 -9.70 -1.52 33.94
CA TYR A 99 -9.67 -2.41 35.10
C TYR A 99 -9.05 -1.75 36.34
N ALA A 100 -7.97 -0.98 36.17
CA ALA A 100 -7.33 -0.23 37.25
C ALA A 100 -8.28 0.82 37.85
N GLU A 101 -9.01 1.56 37.01
CA GLU A 101 -10.02 2.55 37.44
C GLU A 101 -11.15 1.90 38.25
N ARG A 102 -11.67 0.74 37.80
CA ARG A 102 -12.70 -0.01 38.54
C ARG A 102 -12.21 -0.51 39.91
N LYS A 103 -10.97 -1.01 39.99
CA LYS A 103 -10.37 -1.42 41.28
C LYS A 103 -10.19 -0.24 42.23
N PHE A 104 -9.73 0.90 41.73
CA PHE A 104 -9.53 2.09 42.56
C PHE A 104 -10.86 2.64 43.11
N SER A 105 -11.93 2.66 42.30
CA SER A 105 -13.26 3.09 42.75
C SER A 105 -13.92 2.11 43.73
N ALA A 106 -13.54 0.82 43.71
CA ALA A 106 -14.06 -0.19 44.64
C ALA A 106 -13.29 -0.23 45.96
N ALA A 107 -12.02 0.18 45.99
CA ALA A 107 -11.17 0.18 47.18
C ALA A 107 -11.26 1.48 48.02
N SER A 108 -11.95 2.52 47.52
CA SER A 108 -12.12 3.82 48.16
C SER A 108 -13.49 4.01 48.82
N ARG A 109 -14.28 2.93 48.97
CA ARG A 109 -15.49 2.85 49.80
C ARG A 109 -15.24 1.90 50.96
#